data_AF-A0A831YTV2-F1
#
_entry.id   AF-A0A831YTV2-F1
#
_cell.length_a   1.000
_cell.length_b   1.000
_cell.length_c   1.000
_cell.angle_alpha   90.00
_cell.angle_beta   90.00
_cell.angle_gamma   90.00
#
_symmetry.space_group_name_H-M   'P 1'
#
loop_
_entity.id
_entity.type
_entity.pdbx_description
1 polymer ?
#
loop_
_entity_poly.entity_id
_entity_poly.type
_entity_poly.pdbx_seq_one_letter_code
_entity_poly.pdbx_strand_id
1 'polypeptide(L)'
;MILRTKQRSQSNLVLAVGNWYQQDDAIALVLLERLRPHLGRQVALQATEEAGLTLLDFLVGFRNVILLDAIIREGEEGEIVELQLDDFQVHAMAAWHQMGIPEVLQMGKELRLPMPRNIFLLGIT
;
A
#
# COMPACT_ATOMS: atom_id res chain seq x y z
N MET A 1 -13.59 -14.30 -3.51
CA MET A 1 -13.73 -12.90 -3.95
C MET A 1 -14.85 -12.26 -3.14
N ILE A 2 -14.53 -11.71 -1.97
CA ILE A 2 -15.50 -10.98 -1.13
C ILE A 2 -15.12 -9.50 -1.27
N LEU A 3 -15.80 -8.80 -2.18
CA LEU A 3 -15.61 -7.36 -2.32
C LEU A 3 -16.11 -6.68 -1.04
N ARG A 4 -15.18 -6.22 -0.20
CA ARG A 4 -15.49 -5.50 1.04
C ARG A 4 -16.28 -4.22 0.69
N THR A 5 -17.43 -4.04 1.32
CA THR A 5 -18.31 -2.88 1.08
C THR A 5 -17.66 -1.60 1.61
N LYS A 6 -17.18 -0.75 0.70
CA LYS A 6 -16.60 0.57 1.01
C LYS A 6 -17.72 1.60 1.26
N GLN A 7 -17.56 2.47 2.25
CA GLN A 7 -18.48 3.60 2.41
C GLN A 7 -18.29 4.59 1.24
N ARG A 8 -19.40 5.01 0.63
CA ARG A 8 -19.46 5.86 -0.57
C ARG A 8 -18.70 7.20 -0.48
N SER A 9 -18.24 7.63 0.70
CA SER A 9 -17.53 8.89 0.92
C SER A 9 -16.01 8.79 0.95
N GLN A 10 -15.41 7.59 1.01
CA GLN A 10 -13.95 7.44 1.13
C GLN A 10 -13.32 7.15 -0.25
N SER A 11 -12.78 8.19 -0.89
CA SER A 11 -11.98 8.06 -2.13
C SER A 11 -10.49 7.86 -1.90
N ASN A 12 -10.04 7.96 -0.64
CA ASN A 12 -8.64 7.93 -0.23
C ASN A 12 -8.40 6.74 0.69
N LEU A 13 -7.32 6.00 0.46
CA LEU A 13 -6.88 4.86 1.26
C LEU A 13 -5.44 5.07 1.73
N VAL A 14 -5.18 4.79 3.00
CA VAL A 14 -3.84 4.42 3.48
C VAL A 14 -3.88 2.92 3.76
N LEU A 15 -3.04 2.17 3.06
CA LEU A 15 -2.90 0.73 3.21
C LEU A 15 -1.50 0.43 3.75
N ALA A 16 -1.44 -0.08 4.96
CA ALA A 16 -0.20 -0.65 5.49
C ALA A 16 -0.09 -2.12 5.10
N VAL A 17 1.06 -2.47 4.53
CA VAL A 17 1.47 -3.84 4.21
C VAL A 17 2.64 -4.18 5.12
N GLY A 18 2.59 -5.35 5.73
CA GLY A 18 3.66 -5.81 6.63
C GLY A 18 3.18 -6.93 7.54
N ASN A 19 4.08 -7.47 8.35
CA ASN A 19 3.82 -8.66 9.15
C ASN A 19 4.23 -8.46 10.62
N TRP A 20 3.27 -8.60 11.55
CA TRP A 20 3.50 -8.44 12.99
C TRP A 20 4.57 -9.37 13.57
N TYR A 21 4.84 -10.50 12.91
CA TYR A 21 5.79 -11.52 13.35
C TYR A 21 7.20 -11.31 12.79
N GLN A 22 7.40 -10.34 11.89
CA GLN A 22 8.67 -10.08 11.21
C GLN A 22 9.28 -8.72 11.60
N GLN A 23 9.72 -8.56 12.84
CA GLN A 23 10.53 -7.41 13.32
C GLN A 23 10.16 -6.06 12.64
N ASP A 24 11.05 -5.53 11.80
CA ASP A 24 10.89 -4.22 11.16
C ASP A 24 9.81 -4.20 10.06
N ASP A 25 9.42 -5.34 9.52
CA ASP A 25 8.27 -5.46 8.61
C ASP A 25 6.94 -5.07 9.27
N ALA A 26 6.87 -5.12 10.60
CA ALA A 26 5.71 -4.64 11.35
C ALA A 26 5.61 -3.10 11.38
N ILE A 27 6.65 -2.36 10.95
CA ILE A 27 6.71 -0.89 11.12
C ILE A 27 5.56 -0.17 10.42
N ALA A 28 5.16 -0.63 9.24
CA ALA A 28 4.04 -0.08 8.49
C ALA A 28 2.72 -0.24 9.26
N LEU A 29 2.52 -1.38 9.93
CA LEU A 29 1.35 -1.67 10.75
C LEU A 29 1.32 -0.79 12.00
N VAL A 30 2.47 -0.64 12.66
CA VAL A 30 2.65 0.26 13.81
C VAL A 30 2.37 1.72 13.41
N LEU A 31 2.88 2.15 12.26
CA LEU A 31 2.69 3.50 11.74
C LEU A 31 1.20 3.79 11.46
N LEU A 32 0.48 2.84 10.86
CA LEU A 32 -0.95 3.00 10.59
C LEU A 32 -1.75 3.24 11.87
N GLU A 33 -1.50 2.47 12.93
CA GLU A 33 -2.18 2.62 14.21
C GLU A 33 -1.83 3.97 14.87
N ARG A 34 -0.60 4.46 14.69
CA ARG A 34 -0.22 5.81 15.14
C ARG A 34 -0.86 6.92 14.33
N LEU A 35 -1.11 6.72 13.03
CA LEU A 35 -1.76 7.70 12.15
C LEU A 35 -3.27 7.79 12.38
N ARG A 36 -3.91 6.71 12.82
CA ARG A 36 -5.36 6.61 13.04
C ARG A 36 -5.98 7.79 13.81
N PRO A 37 -5.45 8.26 14.95
CA PRO A 37 -6.01 9.42 15.66
C PRO A 37 -5.85 10.76 14.93
N HIS A 38 -4.93 10.86 13.96
CA HIS A 38 -4.63 12.10 13.24
C HIS A 38 -5.41 12.23 11.92
N LEU A 39 -6.03 11.15 11.44
CA LEU A 39 -6.73 11.12 10.17
C LEU A 39 -8.25 11.09 10.36
N GLY A 40 -8.95 11.96 9.61
CA GLY A 40 -10.40 12.07 9.66
C GLY A 40 -11.12 10.89 9.00
N ARG A 41 -12.44 10.78 9.23
CA ARG A 41 -13.31 9.71 8.70
C ARG A 41 -13.42 9.64 7.16
N GLN A 42 -12.79 10.56 6.44
CA GLN A 42 -12.79 10.60 4.97
C GLN A 42 -11.68 9.74 4.34
N VAL A 43 -10.73 9.26 5.15
CA VAL A 43 -9.63 8.40 4.73
C VAL A 43 -9.89 6.99 5.25
N ALA A 44 -9.88 6.00 4.36
CA ALA A 44 -9.88 4.59 4.75
C ALA A 44 -8.49 4.23 5.27
N LEU A 45 -8.42 3.61 6.45
CA LEU A 45 -7.18 3.07 7.01
C LEU A 45 -7.32 1.55 7.06
N GLN A 46 -6.45 0.84 6.35
CA GLN A 46 -6.46 -0.61 6.29
C GLN A 46 -5.05 -1.14 6.48
N ALA A 47 -4.97 -2.31 7.13
CA ALA A 47 -3.73 -3.06 7.32
C ALA A 47 -3.91 -4.44 6.70
N THR A 48 -2.83 -5.01 6.16
CA THR A 48 -2.80 -6.37 5.66
C THR A 48 -1.41 -6.97 5.79
N GLU A 49 -1.38 -8.28 6.07
CA GLU A 49 -0.18 -9.11 5.97
C GLU A 49 -0.11 -9.82 4.61
N GLU A 50 -1.09 -9.56 3.72
CA GLU A 50 -1.17 -10.15 2.38
C GLU A 50 -0.31 -9.34 1.40
N ALA A 51 0.18 -10.01 0.36
CA ALA A 51 0.99 -9.39 -0.69
C ALA A 51 0.69 -9.93 -2.09
N GLY A 52 1.22 -9.26 -3.11
CA GLY A 52 1.00 -9.62 -4.51
C GLY A 52 -0.44 -9.38 -4.96
N LEU A 53 -0.99 -10.28 -5.78
CA LEU A 53 -2.30 -10.10 -6.43
C LEU A 53 -3.49 -9.94 -5.46
N THR A 54 -3.36 -10.42 -4.21
CA THR A 54 -4.39 -10.25 -3.17
C THR A 54 -4.62 -8.78 -2.81
N LEU A 55 -3.62 -7.92 -3.03
CA LEU A 55 -3.73 -6.47 -2.82
C LEU A 55 -4.80 -5.83 -3.72
N LEU A 56 -5.16 -6.47 -4.84
CA LEU A 56 -6.22 -5.99 -5.74
C LEU A 56 -7.52 -5.69 -4.98
N ASP A 57 -7.95 -6.58 -4.08
CA ASP A 57 -9.19 -6.42 -3.33
C ASP A 57 -9.19 -5.19 -2.40
N PHE A 58 -8.01 -4.77 -1.95
CA PHE A 58 -7.84 -3.58 -1.13
C PHE A 58 -7.90 -2.30 -1.97
N LEU A 59 -7.30 -2.31 -3.16
CA LEU A 59 -7.16 -1.13 -4.02
C LEU A 59 -8.45 -0.76 -4.77
N VAL A 60 -9.22 -1.76 -5.25
CA VAL A 60 -10.37 -1.56 -6.14
C VAL A 60 -11.42 -0.61 -5.58
N GLY A 61 -11.69 0.50 -6.26
CA GLY A 61 -12.71 1.48 -5.90
C GLY A 61 -12.19 2.69 -5.12
N PHE A 62 -10.90 2.74 -4.79
CA PHE A 62 -10.26 3.97 -4.32
C PHE A 62 -9.67 4.77 -5.48
N ARG A 63 -9.59 6.09 -5.30
CA ARG A 63 -8.99 7.01 -6.29
C ARG A 63 -7.53 7.30 -5.96
N ASN A 64 -7.23 7.51 -4.68
CA ASN A 64 -5.91 7.84 -4.17
C ASN A 64 -5.50 6.81 -3.12
N VAL A 65 -4.28 6.27 -3.23
CA VAL A 65 -3.74 5.28 -2.29
C VAL A 65 -2.36 5.73 -1.82
N ILE A 66 -2.14 5.66 -0.52
CA ILE A 66 -0.80 5.67 0.09
C ILE A 66 -0.55 4.25 0.60
N LEU A 67 0.51 3.63 0.11
CA LEU A 67 1.04 2.36 0.61
C LEU A 67 2.09 2.67 1.68
N LEU A 68 1.99 2.01 2.83
CA LEU A 68 3.04 2.00 3.85
C LEU A 68 3.65 0.59 3.82
N ASP A 69 4.97 0.48 3.71
CA ASP A 69 5.67 -0.81 3.66
C ASP A 69 7.07 -0.68 4.28
N ALA A 70 7.58 -1.77 4.83
CA ALA A 70 9.01 -1.88 5.12
C ALA A 70 9.72 -2.29 3.82
N ILE A 71 10.80 -1.59 3.47
CA ILE A 71 11.47 -1.77 2.19
C ILE A 71 12.95 -2.02 2.42
N ILE A 72 13.59 -2.87 1.61
CA ILE A 72 15.04 -3.05 1.71
C ILE A 72 15.67 -2.18 0.64
N ARG A 73 16.60 -1.30 1.02
CA ARG A 73 17.30 -0.43 0.07
C ARG A 73 18.70 -0.16 0.58
N GLU A 74 19.63 0.14 -0.33
CA GLU A 74 20.88 0.77 0.07
C GLU A 74 20.60 2.15 0.66
N GLY A 75 21.15 2.45 1.83
CA GLY A 75 20.90 3.71 2.54
C GLY A 75 21.08 3.57 4.05
N GLU A 76 20.58 4.56 4.78
CA GLU A 76 20.50 4.52 6.24
C GLU A 76 19.24 3.77 6.69
N GLU A 77 19.36 2.94 7.73
CA GLU A 77 18.21 2.27 8.36
C GLU A 77 17.27 3.32 9.01
N GLY A 78 15.96 3.16 8.81
CA GLY A 78 14.93 4.07 9.31
C GLY A 78 14.68 5.31 8.44
N GLU A 79 15.26 5.40 7.25
CA GLU A 79 14.94 6.45 6.29
C GLU A 79 13.51 6.30 5.76
N ILE A 80 12.82 7.41 5.57
CA ILE A 80 11.51 7.43 4.89
C ILE A 80 11.73 7.80 3.43
N VAL A 81 11.34 6.91 2.54
CA VAL A 81 11.45 7.08 1.10
C VAL A 81 10.05 7.21 0.50
N GLU A 82 9.85 8.21 -0.35
CA GLU A 82 8.62 8.35 -1.15
C GLU A 82 8.89 7.87 -2.57
N LEU A 83 8.10 6.90 -3.05
CA LEU A 83 8.10 6.44 -4.44
C LEU A 83 6.71 6.66 -5.06
N GLN A 84 6.67 7.22 -6.27
CA GLN A 84 5.45 7.34 -7.05
C GLN A 84 5.27 6.13 -7.97
N LEU A 85 4.06 5.97 -8.52
CA LEU A 85 3.71 4.92 -9.47
C LEU A 85 4.77 4.70 -10.57
N ASP A 86 5.31 5.79 -11.11
CA ASP A 86 6.30 5.77 -12.19
C ASP A 86 7.68 5.28 -11.71
N ASP A 87 7.98 5.41 -10.42
CA ASP A 87 9.23 4.97 -9.80
C ASP A 87 9.25 3.45 -9.52
N PHE A 88 8.08 2.79 -9.44
CA PHE A 88 7.99 1.35 -9.18
C PHE A 88 8.62 0.50 -10.29
N GLN A 89 8.65 0.99 -11.54
CA GLN A 89 9.29 0.25 -12.63
C GLN A 89 10.82 0.17 -12.49
N VAL A 90 11.42 1.07 -11.71
CA VAL A 90 12.87 1.17 -11.53
C VAL A 90 13.34 0.42 -10.28
N HIS A 91 12.46 0.24 -9.28
CA HIS A 91 12.82 -0.23 -7.94
C HIS A 91 12.34 -1.66 -7.61
N ALA A 92 11.87 -2.43 -8.59
CA ALA A 92 11.30 -3.78 -8.43
C ALA A 92 12.22 -4.84 -7.76
N MET A 93 13.47 -4.49 -7.43
CA MET A 93 14.46 -5.39 -6.85
C MET A 93 14.60 -5.29 -5.32
N ALA A 94 13.88 -4.38 -4.65
CA ALA A 94 14.25 -3.93 -3.30
C ALA A 94 13.28 -4.32 -2.15
N ALA A 95 12.03 -4.73 -2.38
CA ALA A 95 11.20 -5.19 -1.25
C ALA A 95 10.35 -6.42 -1.58
N TRP A 96 10.27 -7.32 -0.60
CA TRP A 96 9.61 -8.62 -0.69
C TRP A 96 8.11 -8.50 -0.95
N HIS A 97 7.44 -7.47 -0.40
CA HIS A 97 6.01 -7.23 -0.59
C HIS A 97 5.68 -6.29 -1.76
N GLN A 98 6.66 -5.57 -2.30
CA GLN A 98 6.51 -4.71 -3.48
C GLN A 98 6.49 -5.48 -4.80
N MET A 99 7.04 -6.71 -4.84
CA MET A 99 6.88 -7.62 -5.97
C MET A 99 5.38 -7.88 -6.19
N GLY A 100 4.78 -7.17 -7.15
CA GLY A 100 3.36 -7.31 -7.47
C GLY A 100 2.56 -6.02 -7.59
N ILE A 101 3.03 -4.85 -7.13
CA ILE A 101 2.20 -3.62 -7.27
C ILE A 101 1.96 -3.27 -8.74
N PRO A 102 2.98 -3.18 -9.62
CA PRO A 102 2.76 -2.99 -11.06
C PRO A 102 1.83 -4.06 -11.65
N GLU A 103 2.00 -5.32 -11.27
CA GLU A 103 1.21 -6.46 -11.75
C GLU A 103 -0.24 -6.39 -11.28
N VAL A 104 -0.51 -6.01 -10.03
CA VAL A 104 -1.84 -5.78 -9.46
C VAL A 104 -2.54 -4.67 -10.22
N LEU A 105 -1.83 -3.59 -10.51
CA LEU A 105 -2.38 -2.45 -11.24
C LEU A 105 -2.67 -2.80 -12.69
N GLN A 106 -1.77 -3.54 -13.34
CA GLN A 106 -1.98 -4.05 -14.68
C GLN A 106 -3.19 -4.99 -14.72
N MET A 107 -3.26 -5.98 -13.82
CA MET A 107 -4.37 -6.92 -13.71
C MET A 107 -5.70 -6.20 -13.49
N GLY A 108 -5.74 -5.24 -12.58
CA GLY A 108 -6.94 -4.43 -12.33
C GLY A 108 -7.40 -3.64 -13.56
N LYS A 109 -6.46 -3.10 -14.36
CA LYS A 109 -6.76 -2.43 -15.63
C LYS A 109 -7.31 -3.41 -16.67
N GLU A 110 -6.68 -4.58 -16.83
CA GLU A 110 -7.11 -5.64 -17.77
C GLU A 110 -8.52 -6.14 -17.44
N LEU A 111 -8.84 -6.27 -16.16
CA LEU A 111 -10.16 -6.65 -15.66
C LEU A 111 -11.19 -5.50 -15.66
N ARG A 112 -10.81 -4.30 -16.12
CA ARG A 112 -11.64 -3.07 -16.14
C ARG A 112 -12.23 -2.70 -14.78
N LEU A 113 -11.48 -2.97 -13.72
CA LEU A 113 -11.85 -2.61 -12.36
C LEU A 113 -11.58 -1.11 -12.12
N PRO A 114 -12.34 -0.44 -11.22
CA PRO A 114 -12.08 0.94 -10.86
C PRO A 114 -10.79 1.05 -10.04
N MET A 115 -9.64 1.12 -10.71
CA MET A 115 -8.33 1.18 -10.07
C MET A 115 -7.96 2.60 -9.63
N PRO A 116 -7.09 2.75 -8.61
CA PRO A 116 -6.56 4.05 -8.22
C PRO A 116 -5.87 4.79 -9.37
N ARG A 117 -5.99 6.12 -9.37
CA ARG A 117 -5.28 6.99 -10.33
C ARG A 117 -3.94 7.46 -9.77
N ASN A 118 -3.87 7.63 -8.46
CA ASN A 118 -2.70 8.11 -7.76
C ASN A 118 -2.31 7.08 -6.70
N ILE A 119 -1.06 6.62 -6.75
CA ILE A 119 -0.48 5.71 -5.77
C ILE A 119 0.89 6.23 -5.38
N PHE A 120 1.11 6.32 -4.08
CA PHE A 120 2.37 6.68 -3.46
C PHE A 120 2.78 5.57 -2.51
N LEU A 121 4.03 5.14 -2.54
CA LEU A 121 4.64 4.32 -1.50
C LEU A 121 5.42 5.22 -0.56
N LEU A 122 5.16 5.09 0.73
CA LEU A 122 6.05 5.55 1.77
C LEU A 122 6.73 4.30 2.36
N GLY A 123 7.97 4.09 1.94
CA GLY A 123 8.81 3.00 2.41
C GLY A 123 9.63 3.42 3.62
N ILE A 124 9.76 2.52 4.58
CA ILE A 124 10.69 2.65 5.71
C ILE A 124 11.83 1.65 5.49
N THR A 125 13.07 2.13 5.40
CA THR A 125 14.27 1.30 5.17
C THR A 125 14.83 0.65 6.42
#